data_AF-A0A972NFI6-F1
#
_entry.id   AF-A0A972NFI6-F1
#
_cell.length_a   1.000
_cell.length_b   1.000
_cell.length_c   1.000
_cell.angle_alpha   90.00
_cell.angle_beta   90.00
_cell.angle_gamma   90.00
#
_symmetry.space_group_name_H-M   'P 1'
#
loop_
_entity.id
_entity.type
_entity.pdbx_description
1 polymer ?
#
loop_
_entity_poly.entity_id
_entity_poly.type
_entity_poly.pdbx_seq_one_letter_code
_entity_poly.pdbx_strand_id
1 'polypeptide(L)'
;MKSLKEWAQALRAASADAVVLVEGKNDKKALERLFVRNVYTLAGRRLTDLPDFLEKKARKVILLFDLDREGEEITRKVREILEAEGFEVDEKFRKALRDLHIIYIEEIHGEGRQAKNP
;
A
#
# COMPACT_ATOMS: atom_id res chain seq x y z
N MET A 1 -6.11 12.67 7.06
CA MET A 1 -7.23 12.42 6.13
C MET A 1 -8.46 12.14 6.98
N LYS A 2 -9.67 12.57 6.59
CA LYS A 2 -10.86 12.49 7.46
C LYS A 2 -11.78 11.30 7.13
N SER A 3 -11.61 10.67 5.97
CA SER A 3 -12.41 9.51 5.56
C SER A 3 -11.65 8.57 4.63
N LEU A 4 -12.14 7.33 4.50
CA LEU A 4 -11.61 6.35 3.54
C LEU A 4 -11.75 6.83 2.09
N LYS A 5 -12.80 7.59 1.78
CA LYS A 5 -13.01 8.18 0.44
C LYS A 5 -11.90 9.17 0.09
N GLU A 6 -11.60 10.11 0.99
CA GLU A 6 -10.51 11.08 0.82
C GLU A 6 -9.15 10.35 0.71
N TRP A 7 -8.94 9.33 1.54
CA TRP A 7 -7.74 8.50 1.50
C TRP A 7 -7.58 7.83 0.14
N ALA A 8 -8.63 7.19 -0.39
CA ALA A 8 -8.60 6.50 -1.66
C ALA A 8 -8.35 7.46 -2.85
N GLN A 9 -8.97 8.66 -2.82
CA GLN A 9 -8.74 9.69 -3.82
C GLN A 9 -7.28 10.19 -3.80
N ALA A 10 -6.75 10.45 -2.61
CA ALA A 10 -5.37 10.90 -2.44
C ALA A 10 -4.36 9.81 -2.86
N LEU A 11 -4.61 8.55 -2.52
CA LEU A 11 -3.77 7.42 -2.93
C LEU A 11 -3.79 7.24 -4.45
N ARG A 12 -4.97 7.36 -5.07
CA ARG A 12 -5.09 7.30 -6.53
C ARG A 12 -4.26 8.39 -7.20
N ALA A 13 -4.32 9.62 -6.72
CA ALA A 13 -3.52 10.71 -7.26
C ALA A 13 -2.01 10.47 -7.07
N ALA A 14 -1.58 10.07 -5.88
CA ALA A 14 -0.17 9.82 -5.57
C ALA A 14 0.41 8.57 -6.27
N SER A 15 -0.43 7.61 -6.68
CA SER A 15 0.01 6.41 -7.42
C SER A 15 0.14 6.65 -8.93
N ALA A 16 -0.08 7.87 -9.41
CA ALA A 16 0.13 8.22 -10.82
C ALA A 16 1.63 8.20 -11.19
N ASP A 17 2.50 8.57 -10.25
CA ASP A 17 3.96 8.63 -10.40
C ASP A 17 4.72 7.75 -9.39
N ALA A 18 4.02 7.11 -8.45
CA ALA A 18 4.59 6.17 -7.49
C ALA A 18 4.03 4.76 -7.65
N VAL A 19 4.86 3.75 -7.34
CA VAL A 19 4.40 2.37 -7.16
C VAL A 19 3.77 2.21 -5.78
N VAL A 20 2.61 1.58 -5.70
CA VAL A 20 2.03 1.09 -4.46
C VAL A 20 2.46 -0.37 -4.26
N LEU A 21 3.19 -0.63 -3.18
CA LEU A 21 3.64 -1.98 -2.83
C LEU A 21 2.79 -2.54 -1.68
N VAL A 22 2.18 -3.70 -1.92
CA VAL A 22 1.34 -4.43 -0.96
C VAL A 22 1.89 -5.84 -0.75
N GLU A 23 1.40 -6.55 0.26
CA GLU A 23 1.87 -7.90 0.56
C GLU A 23 1.34 -8.90 -0.48
N GLY A 24 0.02 -8.96 -0.61
CA GLY A 24 -0.69 -10.03 -1.29
C GLY A 24 -1.55 -9.61 -2.49
N LYS A 25 -2.07 -10.63 -3.18
CA LYS A 25 -2.97 -10.43 -4.33
C LYS A 25 -4.34 -9.90 -3.93
N ASN A 26 -4.79 -10.16 -2.70
CA ASN A 26 -6.10 -9.67 -2.21
C ASN A 26 -6.06 -8.17 -1.95
N ASP A 27 -5.01 -7.66 -1.31
CA ASP A 27 -4.74 -6.24 -1.12
C ASP A 27 -4.75 -5.50 -2.47
N LYS A 28 -4.04 -6.07 -3.44
CA LYS A 28 -4.01 -5.54 -4.80
C LYS A 28 -5.42 -5.43 -5.38
N LYS A 29 -6.24 -6.48 -5.28
CA LYS A 29 -7.63 -6.46 -5.76
C LYS A 29 -8.49 -5.43 -5.02
N ALA A 30 -8.28 -5.25 -3.71
CA ALA A 30 -9.00 -4.25 -2.92
C ALA A 30 -8.68 -2.83 -3.41
N LEU A 31 -7.40 -2.53 -3.65
CA LEU A 31 -6.95 -1.25 -4.19
C LEU A 31 -7.37 -1.03 -5.66
N GLU A 32 -7.37 -2.08 -6.48
CA GLU A 32 -7.85 -2.01 -7.87
C GLU A 32 -9.35 -1.67 -7.94
N ARG A 33 -10.17 -2.16 -7.00
CA ARG A 33 -11.59 -1.77 -6.85
C ARG A 33 -11.76 -0.29 -6.49
N LEU A 34 -10.74 0.32 -5.89
CA LEU A 34 -10.65 1.77 -5.66
C LEU A 34 -9.99 2.52 -6.83
N PHE A 35 -9.81 1.87 -7.98
CA PHE A 35 -9.18 2.41 -9.17
C PHE A 35 -7.72 2.86 -8.96
N VAL A 36 -7.02 2.28 -7.98
CA VAL A 36 -5.57 2.43 -7.80
C VAL A 36 -4.89 1.36 -8.66
N ARG A 37 -4.19 1.77 -9.71
CA ARG A 37 -3.70 0.84 -10.76
C ARG A 37 -2.24 0.46 -10.63
N ASN A 38 -1.38 1.34 -10.13
CA ASN A 38 0.06 1.10 -10.05
C ASN A 38 0.44 0.25 -8.83
N VAL A 39 -0.22 -0.91 -8.68
CA VAL A 39 -0.12 -1.78 -7.50
C VAL A 39 0.65 -3.06 -7.81
N TYR A 40 1.69 -3.32 -7.02
CA TYR A 40 2.53 -4.50 -7.11
C TYR A 40 2.62 -5.22 -5.77
N THR A 41 2.79 -6.54 -5.82
CA THR A 41 2.79 -7.41 -4.65
C THR A 41 4.21 -7.85 -4.31
N LEU A 42 4.49 -7.97 -3.01
CA LEU A 42 5.70 -8.60 -2.49
C LEU A 42 5.64 -10.14 -2.61
N ALA A 43 4.44 -10.72 -2.54
CA ALA A 43 4.24 -12.17 -2.60
C ALA A 43 5.01 -12.85 -3.75
N GLY A 44 5.81 -13.86 -3.39
CA GLY A 44 6.61 -14.65 -4.32
C GLY A 44 7.93 -13.98 -4.76
N ARG A 45 8.35 -12.88 -4.11
CA ARG A 45 9.62 -12.19 -4.40
C ARG A 45 10.57 -12.27 -3.23
N ARG A 46 11.87 -12.36 -3.52
CA ARG A 46 12.92 -12.12 -2.53
C ARG A 46 13.04 -10.62 -2.31
N LEU A 47 13.23 -10.21 -1.06
CA LEU A 47 13.43 -8.80 -0.71
C LEU A 47 14.64 -8.19 -1.42
N THR A 48 15.69 -8.99 -1.64
CA THR A 48 16.92 -8.59 -2.34
C THR A 48 16.69 -8.19 -3.79
N ASP A 49 15.67 -8.74 -4.44
CA ASP A 49 15.41 -8.51 -5.87
C ASP A 49 14.37 -7.38 -6.06
N LEU A 50 13.87 -6.82 -4.96
CA LEU A 50 12.84 -5.80 -4.96
C LEU A 50 13.30 -4.47 -5.60
N PRO A 51 14.51 -3.95 -5.31
CA PRO A 51 15.02 -2.72 -5.94
C PRO A 51 15.05 -2.82 -7.47
N ASP A 52 15.69 -3.85 -8.03
CA ASP A 52 15.79 -4.08 -9.48
C ASP A 52 14.42 -4.19 -10.16
N PHE A 53 13.44 -4.75 -9.45
CA PHE A 53 12.08 -4.90 -9.94
C PHE A 53 11.35 -3.54 -9.99
N LEU A 54 11.51 -2.71 -8.95
CA LEU A 54 10.83 -1.43 -8.79
C LEU A 54 11.47 -0.31 -9.60
N GLU A 55 12.79 -0.34 -9.79
CA GLU A 55 13.53 0.68 -10.56
C GLU A 55 12.98 0.80 -11.99
N LYS A 56 12.56 -0.33 -12.57
CA LYS A 56 11.94 -0.38 -13.91
C LYS A 56 10.54 0.24 -13.97
N LYS A 57 9.96 0.66 -12.84
CA LYS A 57 8.59 1.21 -12.73
C LYS A 57 8.59 2.65 -12.24
N ALA A 58 9.18 2.90 -11.08
CA ALA A 58 9.23 4.21 -10.43
C ALA A 58 10.29 4.23 -9.33
N ARG A 59 10.90 5.40 -9.11
CA ARG A 59 11.79 5.63 -7.96
C ARG A 59 11.05 5.97 -6.66
N LYS A 60 9.76 6.30 -6.76
CA LYS A 60 8.88 6.55 -5.62
C LYS A 60 8.02 5.34 -5.32
N VAL A 61 8.00 4.93 -4.05
CA VAL A 61 7.30 3.73 -3.58
C VAL A 61 6.45 4.08 -2.37
N ILE A 62 5.16 3.82 -2.47
CA ILE A 62 4.20 3.90 -1.36
C ILE A 62 4.08 2.52 -0.74
N LEU A 63 4.46 2.37 0.53
CA LEU A 63 4.31 1.11 1.26
C LEU A 63 2.91 1.00 1.88
N LEU A 64 2.18 -0.05 1.53
CA LEU A 64 0.86 -0.36 2.08
C LEU A 64 0.80 -1.84 2.46
N PHE A 65 1.48 -2.18 3.55
CA PHE A 65 1.33 -3.46 4.24
C PHE A 65 0.35 -3.31 5.42
N ASP A 66 -0.20 -4.43 5.87
CA ASP A 66 -1.14 -4.49 6.99
C ASP A 66 -0.55 -3.84 8.26
N LEU A 67 -1.42 -3.34 9.14
CA LEU A 67 -1.02 -2.67 10.40
C LEU A 67 -0.83 -3.63 11.58
N ASP A 68 -0.75 -4.92 11.30
CA ASP A 68 -0.41 -5.94 12.29
C ASP A 68 1.12 -6.03 12.51
N ARG A 69 1.52 -6.95 13.39
CA ARG A 69 2.93 -7.10 13.76
C ARG A 69 3.80 -7.52 12.57
N GLU A 70 3.30 -8.40 11.71
CA GLU A 70 4.06 -8.90 10.56
C GLU A 70 4.24 -7.78 9.53
N GLY A 71 3.16 -7.05 9.23
CA GLY A 71 3.19 -5.90 8.36
C GLY A 71 4.12 -4.78 8.84
N GLU A 72 4.23 -4.53 10.16
CA GLU A 72 5.24 -3.60 10.71
C GLU A 72 6.68 -4.08 10.47
N GLU A 73 6.95 -5.37 10.70
CA GLU A 73 8.28 -5.94 10.48
C GLU A 73 8.68 -5.90 9.00
N ILE A 74 7.74 -6.22 8.09
CA ILE A 74 7.95 -6.14 6.64
C ILE A 74 8.15 -4.69 6.21
N THR A 75 7.32 -3.75 6.69
CA THR A 75 7.45 -2.32 6.37
C THR A 75 8.85 -1.81 6.69
N ARG A 76 9.34 -2.11 7.90
CA ARG A 76 10.69 -1.69 8.32
C ARG A 76 11.78 -2.26 7.39
N LYS A 77 11.78 -3.58 7.15
CA LYS A 77 12.79 -4.25 6.31
C LYS A 77 12.77 -3.72 4.88
N VAL A 78 11.59 -3.60 4.28
CA VAL A 78 11.43 -3.13 2.90
C VAL A 78 11.88 -1.68 2.78
N ARG A 79 11.51 -0.83 3.74
CA ARG A 79 11.93 0.57 3.78
C ARG A 79 13.45 0.69 3.80
N GLU A 80 14.12 -0.01 4.73
CA GLU A 80 15.59 0.03 4.86
C GLU A 80 16.28 -0.38 3.56
N ILE A 81 15.81 -1.44 2.91
CA ILE A 81 16.36 -1.92 1.64
C ILE A 81 16.16 -0.87 0.52
N LEU A 82 14.95 -0.32 0.39
CA LEU A 82 14.63 0.61 -0.68
C LEU A 82 15.31 1.97 -0.51
N GLU A 83 15.36 2.50 0.72
CA GLU A 83 16.06 3.77 1.00
C GLU A 83 17.57 3.63 0.77
N ALA A 84 18.18 2.48 1.12
CA ALA A 84 19.59 2.20 0.83
C ALA A 84 19.91 2.21 -0.67
N GLU A 85 18.96 1.83 -1.51
CA GLU A 85 19.06 1.81 -2.98
C GLU A 85 18.57 3.13 -3.64
N GLY A 86 18.29 4.16 -2.82
CA GLY A 86 17.96 5.51 -3.28
C GLY A 86 16.52 5.71 -3.73
N PHE A 87 15.58 4.86 -3.30
CA PHE A 87 14.15 5.09 -3.54
C PHE A 87 13.56 6.10 -2.56
N GLU A 88 12.58 6.88 -3.02
CA GLU A 88 11.73 7.70 -2.15
C GLU A 88 10.60 6.84 -1.60
N VAL A 89 10.65 6.53 -0.30
CA VAL A 89 9.64 5.70 0.37
C VAL A 89 8.60 6.58 1.08
N ASP A 90 7.32 6.39 0.75
CA ASP A 90 6.18 7.12 1.32
C ASP A 90 5.28 6.17 2.14
N GLU A 91 5.20 6.42 3.44
CA GLU A 91 4.35 5.67 4.39
C GLU A 91 3.12 6.47 4.85
N LYS A 92 2.87 7.67 4.31
CA LYS A 92 1.81 8.55 4.83
C LYS A 92 0.41 7.92 4.72
N PHE A 93 0.19 7.13 3.67
CA PHE A 93 -1.09 6.43 3.45
C PHE A 93 -1.29 5.30 4.46
N ARG A 94 -0.24 4.56 4.78
CA ARG A 94 -0.26 3.52 5.82
C ARG A 94 -0.55 4.13 7.19
N LYS A 95 0.11 5.24 7.52
CA LYS A 95 -0.16 6.01 8.76
C LYS A 95 -1.62 6.49 8.82
N ALA A 96 -2.16 6.98 7.70
CA ALA A 96 -3.55 7.41 7.66
C ALA A 96 -4.57 6.26 7.83
N LEU A 97 -4.25 5.02 7.39
CA LEU A 97 -5.10 3.85 7.67
C LEU A 97 -5.17 3.54 9.18
N ARG A 98 -4.09 3.79 9.92
CA ARG A 98 -4.04 3.65 11.38
C ARG A 98 -5.04 4.58 12.06
N ASP A 99 -5.09 5.84 11.63
CA ASP A 99 -6.05 6.83 12.13
C ASP A 99 -7.50 6.44 11.79
N LEU A 100 -7.71 5.76 10.66
CA LEU A 100 -8.99 5.25 10.21
C LEU A 100 -9.37 3.89 10.83
N HIS A 101 -8.52 3.31 11.69
CA HIS A 101 -8.73 2.00 12.32
C HIS A 101 -8.92 0.85 11.32
N ILE A 102 -8.25 0.92 10.16
CA ILE A 102 -8.24 -0.14 9.14
C ILE A 102 -6.91 -0.89 9.25
N ILE A 103 -6.96 -2.15 9.66
CA ILE A 103 -5.75 -2.94 9.90
C ILE A 103 -5.31 -3.65 8.63
N TYR A 104 -6.23 -4.33 7.94
CA TYR A 104 -5.94 -5.15 6.78
C TYR A 104 -6.28 -4.43 5.47
N ILE A 105 -5.37 -4.43 4.52
CA ILE A 105 -5.58 -3.77 3.22
C ILE A 105 -6.71 -4.44 2.44
N GLU A 106 -6.86 -5.76 2.54
CA GLU A 106 -7.95 -6.49 1.87
C GLU A 106 -9.36 -6.14 2.41
N GLU A 107 -9.47 -5.58 3.62
CA GLU A 107 -10.73 -5.09 4.20
C GLU A 107 -11.16 -3.74 3.61
N ILE A 108 -10.29 -3.08 2.84
CA ILE A 108 -10.62 -1.84 2.16
C ILE A 108 -11.67 -2.15 1.08
N HIS A 109 -12.91 -1.82 1.38
CA HIS A 109 -14.03 -1.95 0.47
C HIS A 109 -14.36 -0.60 -0.16
N GLY A 110 -14.53 -0.57 -1.48
CA GLY A 110 -15.12 0.58 -2.17
C GLY A 110 -16.50 0.90 -1.62
N GLU A 111 -16.95 2.14 -1.80
CA GLU A 111 -18.28 2.63 -1.39
C GLU A 111 -19.37 1.62 -1.80
N GLY A 112 -19.77 0.75 -0.88
CA GLY A 112 -20.49 -0.47 -1.27
C GLY A 112 -20.60 -1.54 -0.20
N ARG A 113 -20.68 -1.16 1.07
CA ARG A 113 -21.40 -1.88 2.14
C ARG A 113 -21.45 -0.94 3.35
N GLN A 114 -22.53 -0.16 3.45
CA GLN A 114 -23.01 0.18 4.78
C GLN A 114 -23.28 -1.16 5.46
N ALA A 115 -22.68 -1.36 6.64
CA ALA A 115 -23.06 -2.44 7.51
C ALA A 115 -24.58 -2.46 7.59
N LYS A 116 -25.19 -3.61 7.28
CA LYS A 116 -26.59 -3.82 7.62
C LYS A 116 -26.67 -3.64 9.14
N ASN A 117 -27.28 -2.53 9.57
CA ASN A 117 -27.65 -2.39 10.97
C ASN A 117 -28.62 -3.53 11.32
N PRO A 118 -28.47 -4.16 12.49
CA PRO A 118 -29.40 -5.19 12.95
C PRO A 118 -30.83 -4.67 13.11
#